data_AF-G1V623-F1
#
_entry.id   AF-G1V623-F1
#
_cell.length_a   1.000
_cell.length_b   1.000
_cell.length_c   1.000
_cell.angle_alpha   90.00
_cell.angle_beta   90.00
_cell.angle_gamma   90.00
#
_symmetry.space_group_name_H-M   'P 1'
#
loop_
_entity.id
_entity.type
_entity.pdbx_description
1 polymer ?
#
loop_
_entity_poly.entity_id
_entity_poly.type
_entity_poly.pdbx_seq_one_letter_code
_entity_poly.pdbx_strand_id
1 'polypeptide(L)'
;MHNPDFMLQLLVNLALHYPQAGRTPAQLQILAEDWAEDLAEFSPGTVEKAVKRYRRESPYFPTVADIWARCDELRRGETALADALALPGRTLTREEQRMLNGEWCAKILALWDKMDARKQGRLDTPLDEQLANLRALGVEQ
;
A
#
# COMPACT_ATOMS: atom_id res chain seq x y z
N MET A 1 1.46 -23.67 10.38
CA MET A 1 0.81 -24.39 11.50
C MET A 1 -0.13 -25.40 10.88
N HIS A 2 0.22 -26.68 10.92
CA HIS A 2 -0.60 -27.75 10.34
C HIS A 2 -1.88 -27.89 11.19
N ASN A 3 -3.06 -27.67 10.60
CA ASN A 3 -4.34 -27.75 11.31
C ASN A 3 -5.41 -28.45 10.43
N PRO A 4 -5.47 -29.80 10.49
CA PRO A 4 -6.43 -30.59 9.72
C PRO A 4 -7.88 -30.31 10.09
N ASP A 5 -8.20 -29.98 11.35
CA ASP A 5 -9.58 -29.70 11.78
C ASP A 5 -10.15 -28.45 11.10
N PHE A 6 -9.33 -27.40 11.01
CA PHE A 6 -9.69 -26.20 10.26
C PHE A 6 -9.93 -26.51 8.79
N MET A 7 -9.04 -27.28 8.16
CA MET A 7 -9.16 -27.65 6.75
C MET A 7 -10.39 -28.51 6.49
N LEU A 8 -10.69 -29.45 7.38
CA LEU A 8 -11.87 -30.29 7.30
C LEU A 8 -13.14 -29.44 7.36
N GLN A 9 -13.24 -28.51 8.31
CA GLN A 9 -14.39 -27.62 8.40
C GLN A 9 -14.54 -26.74 7.14
N LEU A 10 -13.43 -26.28 6.58
CA LEU A 10 -13.41 -25.49 5.35
C LEU A 10 -13.86 -26.31 4.14
N LEU A 11 -13.41 -27.56 4.01
CA LEU A 11 -13.78 -28.48 2.94
C LEU A 11 -15.23 -28.96 3.05
N VAL A 12 -15.74 -29.18 4.26
CA VAL A 12 -17.17 -29.44 4.52
C VAL A 12 -18.01 -28.27 4.05
N ASN A 13 -17.62 -27.04 4.39
CA ASN A 13 -18.32 -25.85 3.92
C ASN A 13 -18.26 -25.72 2.39
N LEU A 14 -17.13 -26.05 1.76
CA LEU A 14 -17.03 -26.09 0.30
C LEU A 14 -17.96 -27.14 -0.32
N ALA A 15 -18.04 -28.33 0.25
CA ALA A 15 -18.94 -29.38 -0.24
C ALA A 15 -20.42 -28.95 -0.21
N LEU A 16 -20.82 -28.12 0.77
CA LEU A 16 -22.17 -27.53 0.82
C LEU A 16 -22.43 -26.53 -0.32
N HIS A 17 -21.40 -25.81 -0.78
CA HIS A 17 -21.52 -24.90 -1.92
C HIS A 17 -21.46 -25.60 -3.29
N TYR A 18 -20.84 -26.78 -3.34
CA TYR A 18 -20.65 -27.55 -4.56
C TYR A 18 -21.17 -28.98 -4.40
N PRO A 19 -22.49 -29.17 -4.17
CA PRO A 19 -23.07 -30.49 -3.92
C PRO A 19 -22.83 -31.48 -5.06
N GLN A 20 -22.70 -30.99 -6.30
CA GLN A 20 -22.38 -31.78 -7.49
C GLN A 20 -21.02 -32.49 -7.42
N ALA A 21 -20.12 -32.06 -6.54
CA ALA A 21 -18.83 -32.71 -6.36
C ALA A 21 -18.94 -34.08 -5.64
N GLY A 22 -20.07 -34.38 -5.00
CA GLY A 22 -20.39 -35.70 -4.44
C GLY A 22 -19.37 -36.24 -3.43
N ARG A 23 -18.66 -35.36 -2.72
CA ARG A 23 -17.58 -35.75 -1.81
C ARG A 23 -18.12 -36.40 -0.54
N THR A 24 -17.59 -37.57 -0.19
CA THR A 24 -17.94 -38.27 1.05
C THR A 24 -17.17 -37.69 2.24
N PRO A 25 -17.67 -37.83 3.48
CA PRO A 25 -16.94 -37.38 4.67
C PRO A 25 -15.51 -37.92 4.78
N ALA A 26 -15.30 -39.20 4.43
CA ALA A 26 -13.97 -39.82 4.43
C ALA A 26 -13.04 -39.18 3.37
N GLN A 27 -13.55 -38.85 2.19
CA GLN A 27 -12.77 -38.13 1.17
C GLN A 27 -12.39 -36.73 1.63
N LEU A 28 -13.28 -36.04 2.35
CA LEU A 28 -13.00 -34.71 2.89
C LEU A 28 -11.93 -34.75 4.00
N GLN A 29 -11.88 -35.82 4.80
CA GLN A 29 -10.83 -36.01 5.80
C GLN A 29 -9.45 -36.17 5.15
N ILE A 30 -9.33 -37.04 4.14
CA ILE A 30 -8.08 -37.23 3.39
C ILE A 30 -7.64 -35.90 2.76
N LEU A 31 -8.57 -35.20 2.09
CA LEU A 31 -8.27 -33.89 1.51
C LEU A 31 -7.87 -32.85 2.57
N ALA A 32 -8.43 -32.93 3.78
CA ALA A 32 -8.09 -32.01 4.85
C ALA A 32 -6.65 -32.19 5.33
N GLU A 33 -6.18 -33.43 5.42
CA GLU A 33 -4.78 -33.74 5.74
C GLU A 33 -3.85 -33.20 4.65
N ASP A 34 -4.12 -33.53 3.38
CA ASP A 34 -3.34 -33.06 2.23
C ASP A 34 -3.28 -31.53 2.17
N TRP A 35 -4.44 -30.87 2.27
CA TRP A 35 -4.51 -29.41 2.19
C TRP A 35 -3.88 -28.73 3.40
N ALA A 36 -3.93 -29.35 4.58
CA ALA A 36 -3.28 -28.81 5.77
C ALA A 36 -1.75 -28.86 5.67
N GLU A 37 -1.19 -29.82 4.93
CA GLU A 37 0.23 -29.88 4.60
C GLU A 37 0.58 -28.85 3.52
N ASP A 38 -0.10 -28.89 2.37
CA ASP A 38 0.21 -28.06 1.20
C ASP A 38 0.00 -26.56 1.44
N LEU A 39 -0.95 -26.19 2.30
CA LEU A 39 -1.25 -24.79 2.63
C LEU A 39 -0.63 -24.35 3.97
N ALA A 40 0.26 -25.15 4.56
CA ALA A 40 0.83 -24.89 5.89
C ALA A 40 1.59 -23.56 6.02
N GLU A 41 2.08 -23.03 4.90
CA GLU A 41 2.79 -21.74 4.82
C GLU A 41 1.87 -20.52 4.96
N PHE A 42 0.55 -20.69 4.76
CA PHE A 42 -0.42 -19.61 4.82
C PHE A 42 -1.15 -19.57 6.16
N SER A 43 -1.54 -18.36 6.58
CA SER A 43 -2.41 -18.21 7.75
C SER A 43 -3.83 -18.74 7.43
N PRO A 44 -4.59 -19.24 8.43
CA PRO A 44 -6.00 -19.62 8.22
C PRO A 44 -6.84 -18.50 7.60
N GLY A 45 -6.59 -17.24 8.02
CA GLY A 45 -7.28 -16.08 7.47
C GLY A 45 -6.97 -15.81 5.99
N THR A 46 -5.75 -16.08 5.54
CA THR A 46 -5.36 -15.99 4.11
C THR A 46 -6.11 -17.05 3.30
N VAL A 47 -6.13 -18.29 3.78
CA VAL A 47 -6.82 -19.41 3.11
C VAL A 47 -8.33 -19.15 3.03
N GLU A 48 -8.96 -18.66 4.10
CA GLU A 48 -10.38 -18.29 4.06
C GLU A 48 -10.69 -17.21 3.02
N LYS A 49 -9.85 -16.16 2.94
CA LYS A 49 -10.01 -15.09 1.93
C LYS A 49 -9.86 -15.66 0.52
N ALA A 50 -8.86 -16.51 0.28
CA ALA A 50 -8.63 -17.17 -1.00
C ALA A 50 -9.83 -18.02 -1.43
N VAL A 51 -10.39 -18.82 -0.52
CA VAL A 51 -11.56 -19.66 -0.75
C VAL A 51 -12.84 -18.84 -0.97
N LYS A 52 -13.04 -17.77 -0.19
CA LYS A 52 -14.14 -16.80 -0.41
C LYS A 52 -14.07 -16.17 -1.80
N ARG A 53 -12.86 -15.80 -2.25
CA ARG A 53 -12.65 -15.24 -3.58
C ARG A 53 -12.92 -16.28 -4.67
N TYR A 54 -12.34 -17.47 -4.55
CA TYR A 54 -12.54 -18.58 -5.49
C TYR A 54 -14.03 -18.88 -5.71
N ARG A 55 -14.82 -18.98 -4.64
CA ARG A 55 -16.28 -19.25 -4.73
C ARG A 55 -17.09 -18.21 -5.49
N ARG A 56 -16.58 -16.98 -5.64
CA ARG A 56 -17.23 -15.92 -6.42
C ARG A 56 -16.89 -16.01 -7.90
N GLU A 57 -15.81 -16.69 -8.26
CA GLU A 57 -15.22 -16.69 -9.59
C GLU A 57 -15.44 -18.03 -10.33
N SER A 58 -15.57 -19.14 -9.61
CA SER A 58 -15.63 -20.48 -10.20
C SER A 58 -16.87 -21.26 -9.73
N PRO A 59 -17.56 -21.98 -10.64
CA PRO A 59 -18.67 -22.88 -10.30
C PRO A 59 -18.22 -24.29 -9.89
N TYR A 60 -16.92 -24.60 -9.94
CA TYR A 60 -16.39 -25.94 -9.69
C TYR A 60 -15.74 -26.06 -8.32
N PHE A 61 -15.81 -27.25 -7.70
CA PHE A 61 -15.11 -27.53 -6.45
C PHE A 61 -13.60 -27.28 -6.61
N PRO A 62 -12.95 -26.47 -5.74
CA PRO A 62 -11.55 -26.10 -5.90
C PRO A 62 -10.59 -27.27 -5.69
N THR A 63 -9.46 -27.23 -6.40
CA THR A 63 -8.27 -28.01 -6.08
C THR A 63 -7.37 -27.27 -5.08
N VAL A 64 -6.42 -27.97 -4.45
CA VAL A 64 -5.45 -27.33 -3.55
C VAL A 64 -4.61 -26.28 -4.29
N ALA A 65 -4.27 -26.54 -5.56
CA ALA A 65 -3.53 -25.63 -6.42
C ALA A 65 -4.31 -24.33 -6.70
N ASP A 66 -5.63 -24.42 -6.90
CA ASP A 66 -6.48 -23.24 -7.11
C ASP A 66 -6.46 -22.28 -5.91
N ILE A 67 -6.43 -22.86 -4.71
CA ILE A 67 -6.40 -22.10 -3.46
C ILE A 67 -4.99 -21.60 -3.16
N TRP A 68 -3.96 -22.42 -3.37
CA TRP A 68 -2.57 -22.03 -3.24
C TRP A 68 -2.25 -20.81 -4.11
N ALA A 69 -2.62 -20.85 -5.40
CA ALA A 69 -2.39 -19.74 -6.32
C ALA A 69 -3.02 -18.43 -5.84
N ARG A 70 -4.23 -18.49 -5.28
CA ARG A 70 -4.93 -17.32 -4.74
C ARG A 70 -4.34 -16.83 -3.42
N CYS A 71 -3.90 -17.74 -2.55
CA CYS A 71 -3.15 -17.38 -1.34
C CYS A 71 -1.86 -16.66 -1.71
N ASP A 72 -1.15 -17.15 -2.72
CA ASP A 72 0.09 -16.57 -3.21
C ASP A 72 -0.12 -15.19 -3.86
N GLU A 73 -1.21 -15.00 -4.63
CA GLU A 73 -1.64 -13.68 -5.10
C GLU A 73 -1.90 -12.70 -3.95
N LEU A 74 -2.59 -13.12 -2.90
CA LEU A 74 -2.85 -12.29 -1.72
C LEU A 74 -1.55 -11.89 -1.03
N ARG A 75 -0.64 -12.86 -0.82
CA ARG A 75 0.69 -12.61 -0.25
C ARG A 75 1.47 -11.61 -1.07
N ARG A 76 1.53 -11.78 -2.40
CA ARG A 76 2.19 -10.81 -3.30
C ARG A 76 1.56 -9.42 -3.25
N GLY A 77 0.24 -9.33 -3.17
CA GLY A 77 -0.47 -8.06 -3.03
C GLY A 77 -0.14 -7.35 -1.72
N GLU A 78 -0.05 -8.10 -0.61
CA GLU A 78 0.38 -7.60 0.70
C GLU A 78 1.84 -7.12 0.67
N THR A 79 2.75 -7.90 0.04
CA THR A 79 4.14 -7.49 -0.16
C THR A 79 4.25 -6.24 -1.02
N ALA A 80 3.55 -6.17 -2.15
CA ALA A 80 3.57 -5.00 -3.02
C ALA A 80 3.01 -3.75 -2.34
N LEU A 81 1.98 -3.90 -1.51
CA LEU A 81 1.45 -2.79 -0.70
C LEU A 81 2.47 -2.37 0.37
N ALA A 82 3.12 -3.32 1.04
CA ALA A 82 4.16 -3.02 2.01
C ALA A 82 5.34 -2.30 1.36
N ASP A 83 5.78 -2.72 0.17
CA ASP A 83 6.83 -2.07 -0.60
C ASP A 83 6.43 -0.66 -1.07
N ALA A 84 5.17 -0.47 -1.48
CA ALA A 84 4.64 0.83 -1.88
C ALA A 84 4.51 1.81 -0.69
N LEU A 85 4.24 1.29 0.50
CA LEU A 85 4.15 2.06 1.75
C LEU A 85 5.51 2.21 2.44
N ALA A 86 6.50 1.38 2.09
CA ALA A 86 7.83 1.49 2.62
C ALA A 86 8.40 2.85 2.21
N LEU A 87 8.87 3.60 3.20
CA LEU A 87 9.71 4.76 2.92
C LEU A 87 10.90 4.27 2.09
N PRO A 88 11.31 5.01 1.04
CA PRO A 88 12.50 4.68 0.29
C PRO A 88 13.63 4.37 1.28
N GLY A 89 14.23 3.18 1.14
CA GLY A 89 15.37 2.80 1.96
C GLY A 89 16.41 3.92 1.92
N ARG A 90 17.01 4.23 3.06
CA ARG A 90 17.99 5.31 3.15
C ARG A 90 19.18 4.99 2.24
N THR A 91 19.19 5.54 1.03
CA THR A 91 20.26 5.35 0.03
C THR A 91 21.52 6.12 0.40
N LEU A 92 21.36 7.17 1.20
CA LEU A 92 22.44 8.03 1.67
C LEU A 92 22.88 7.64 3.09
N THR A 93 24.19 7.68 3.32
CA THR A 93 24.77 7.61 4.66
C THR A 93 24.27 8.78 5.53
N ARG A 94 24.51 8.70 6.84
CA ARG A 94 24.09 9.77 7.77
C ARG A 94 24.73 11.11 7.45
N GLU A 95 25.99 11.08 7.01
CA GLU A 95 26.77 12.24 6.61
C GLU A 95 26.17 12.89 5.36
N GLU A 96 25.95 12.08 4.31
CA GLU A 96 25.42 12.55 3.03
C GLU A 96 24.02 13.16 3.18
N GLN A 97 23.15 12.52 3.97
CA GLN A 97 21.83 13.07 4.27
C GLN A 97 21.93 14.40 5.04
N ARG A 98 22.90 14.53 5.96
CA ARG A 98 23.12 15.77 6.72
C ARG A 98 23.57 16.90 5.79
N MET A 99 24.49 16.63 4.86
CA MET A 99 24.94 17.63 3.89
C MET A 99 23.79 18.08 2.99
N LEU A 100 23.05 17.14 2.42
CA LEU A 100 21.93 17.44 1.52
C LEU A 100 20.83 18.23 2.25
N ASN A 101 20.52 17.86 3.50
CA ASN A 101 19.61 18.63 4.34
C ASN A 101 20.14 20.05 4.62
N GLY A 102 21.44 20.20 4.84
CA GLY A 102 22.09 21.51 5.02
C GLY A 102 21.94 22.42 3.80
N GLU A 103 22.14 21.87 2.60
CA GLU A 103 21.92 22.60 1.34
C GLU A 103 20.46 23.05 1.16
N TRP A 104 19.50 22.18 1.51
CA TRP A 104 18.08 22.53 1.49
C TRP A 104 17.74 23.63 2.49
N CYS A 105 18.25 23.54 3.72
CA CYS A 105 18.07 24.59 4.72
C CYS A 105 18.62 25.94 4.24
N ALA A 106 19.81 25.95 3.64
CA ALA A 106 20.41 27.17 3.08
C ALA A 106 19.55 27.78 1.96
N LYS A 107 19.00 26.94 1.06
CA LYS A 107 18.07 27.39 0.01
C LYS A 107 16.80 28.01 0.58
N ILE A 108 16.21 27.38 1.61
CA ILE A 108 14.99 27.89 2.27
C ILE A 108 15.25 29.25 2.92
N LEU A 109 16.36 29.38 3.65
CA LEU A 109 16.75 30.66 4.28
C LEU A 109 16.96 31.75 3.23
N ALA A 110 17.67 31.46 2.14
CA ALA A 110 17.87 32.42 1.06
C ALA A 110 16.56 32.85 0.38
N LEU A 111 15.55 31.97 0.31
CA LEU A 111 14.22 32.32 -0.20
C LEU A 111 13.47 33.23 0.78
N TRP A 112 13.59 32.98 2.08
CA TRP A 112 13.02 33.84 3.13
C TRP A 112 13.66 35.23 3.13
N ASP A 113 14.99 35.33 3.07
CA ASP A 113 15.69 36.61 3.00
C ASP A 113 15.25 37.44 1.77
N LYS A 114 15.09 36.79 0.62
CA LYS A 114 14.55 37.44 -0.60
C LYS A 114 13.10 37.87 -0.45
N MET A 115 12.30 37.21 0.37
CA MET A 115 10.92 37.62 0.66
C MET A 115 10.91 38.82 1.61
N ASP A 116 11.75 38.80 2.64
CA ASP A 116 11.82 39.89 3.61
C ASP A 116 12.44 41.15 3.00
N ALA A 117 13.49 41.04 2.18
CA ALA A 117 14.02 42.16 1.41
C ALA A 117 12.98 42.77 0.44
N ARG A 118 12.11 41.94 -0.16
CA ARG A 118 10.98 42.41 -0.97
C ARG A 118 9.91 43.12 -0.14
N LYS A 119 9.67 42.69 1.11
CA LYS A 119 8.76 43.39 2.03
C LYS A 119 9.36 44.72 2.48
N GLN A 120 10.65 44.76 2.82
CA GLN A 120 11.36 45.97 3.22
C GLN A 120 11.45 46.98 2.09
N GLY A 121 11.86 46.58 0.88
CA GLY A 121 11.88 47.50 -0.27
C GLY A 121 10.50 48.10 -0.59
N ARG A 122 9.40 47.39 -0.30
CA ARG A 122 8.03 47.89 -0.45
C ARG A 122 7.60 48.86 0.66
N LEU A 123 8.21 48.76 1.84
CA LEU A 123 7.98 49.64 3.00
C LEU A 123 8.91 50.88 2.97
N ASP A 124 10.11 50.75 2.41
CA ASP A 124 11.16 51.77 2.41
C ASP A 124 11.14 52.67 1.16
N THR A 125 10.29 52.38 0.17
CA THR A 125 10.07 53.33 -0.93
C THR A 125 9.23 54.49 -0.35
N PRO A 126 9.77 55.72 -0.24
CA PRO A 126 9.01 56.83 0.33
C PRO A 126 7.78 57.12 -0.54
N LEU A 127 6.70 57.57 0.10
CA LEU A 127 5.35 57.65 -0.50
C LEU A 127 5.33 58.49 -1.79
N ASP A 128 6.22 59.48 -1.87
CA ASP A 128 6.44 60.35 -3.03
C ASP A 128 6.97 59.59 -4.25
N GLU A 129 7.92 58.66 -4.07
CA GLU A 129 8.40 57.78 -5.13
C GLU A 129 7.32 56.76 -5.56
N GLN A 130 6.52 56.25 -4.62
CA GLN A 130 5.40 55.36 -4.95
C GLN A 130 4.34 56.08 -5.81
N LEU A 131 4.00 57.32 -5.45
CA LEU A 131 3.07 58.17 -6.20
C LEU A 131 3.63 58.58 -7.57
N ALA A 132 4.92 58.89 -7.66
CA ALA A 132 5.57 59.21 -8.95
C ALA A 132 5.54 58.02 -9.93
N ASN A 133 5.75 56.79 -9.42
CA ASN A 133 5.69 55.57 -10.23
C ASN A 133 4.26 55.23 -10.67
N LEU A 134 3.24 55.49 -9.84
CA LEU A 134 1.83 55.33 -10.22
C LEU A 134 1.37 56.34 -11.28
N ARG A 135 1.86 57.58 -11.19
CA ARG A 135 1.66 58.63 -12.19
C ARG A 135 2.31 58.28 -13.53
N ALA A 136 3.53 57.75 -13.51
CA ALA A 136 4.24 57.31 -14.71
C ALA A 136 3.54 56.13 -15.41
N LEU A 137 2.79 55.30 -14.65
CA LEU A 137 1.98 54.19 -15.18
C LEU A 137 0.57 54.61 -15.63
N GLY A 138 0.21 55.90 -15.54
CA GLY A 138 -1.09 56.41 -15.98
C GLY A 138 -2.26 55.97 -15.10
N VAL A 139 -2.00 55.59 -13.85
CA VAL A 139 -3.01 55.15 -12.87
C VAL A 139 -3.24 56.25 -11.84
N GLU A 140 -3.59 57.45 -12.28
CA GLU A 140 -4.30 58.44 -11.46
C GLU A 140 -5.56 58.87 -12.24
N GLN A 141 -6.74 58.56 -11.70
CA GLN A 141 -7.97 59.28 -11.99
C GLN A 141 -8.18 60.32 -10.89
#